data_AF-A0A6B2M731-F1
#
_entry.id   AF-A0A6B2M731-F1
#
_cell.length_a   1.000
_cell.length_b   1.000
_cell.length_c   1.000
_cell.angle_alpha   90.00
_cell.angle_beta   90.00
_cell.angle_gamma   90.00
#
_symmetry.space_group_name_H-M   'P 1'
#
loop_
_entity.id
_entity.type
_entity.pdbx_description
1 polymer ?
#
loop_
_entity_poly.entity_id
_entity_poly.type
_entity_poly.pdbx_seq_one_letter_code
_entity_poly.pdbx_strand_id
1 'polypeptide(L)' 'YSLEVEYWPILDPTGLGENRDAKLASYRQARDQIKERLIERFGPPTEMI' A
#
# COMPACT_ATOMS: atom_id res chain seq x y z
N TYR A 1 6.86 9.19 -27.74
CA TYR A 1 7.32 8.77 -26.39
C TYR A 1 6.14 8.14 -25.68
N SER A 2 6.30 6.92 -25.18
CA SER A 2 5.36 6.27 -24.26
C SER A 2 6.06 6.06 -22.92
N LEU A 3 5.34 6.29 -21.83
CA LEU A 3 5.77 5.91 -20.49
C LEU A 3 5.37 4.46 -20.23
N GLU A 4 6.21 3.73 -19.52
CA GLU A 4 5.83 2.41 -19.00
C GLU A 4 5.01 2.60 -17.72
N VAL A 5 3.85 1.96 -17.68
CA VAL A 5 2.95 1.98 -16.53
C VAL A 5 3.08 0.65 -15.81
N GLU A 6 3.49 0.71 -14.55
CA GLU A 6 3.54 -0.44 -13.65
C GLU A 6 2.24 -0.49 -12.84
N TYR A 7 1.53 -1.63 -12.88
CA TYR A 7 0.33 -1.85 -12.07
C TYR A 7 0.67 -2.66 -10.82
N TRP A 8 0.32 -2.13 -9.66
CA TRP A 8 0.44 -2.84 -8.39
C TRP A 8 -0.91 -3.35 -7.92
N PRO A 9 -1.15 -4.68 -7.94
CA PRO A 9 -2.35 -5.24 -7.36
C PRO A 9 -2.24 -5.18 -5.84
N ILE A 10 -3.09 -4.37 -5.22
CA ILE A 10 -3.24 -4.25 -3.76
C ILE A 10 -4.71 -4.41 -3.38
N LEU A 11 -4.94 -4.72 -2.11
CA LEU A 11 -6.26 -4.69 -1.50
C LEU A 11 -6.84 -3.27 -1.58
N ASP A 12 -8.07 -3.13 -2.08
CA ASP A 12 -8.86 -1.93 -1.86
C ASP A 12 -9.51 -2.01 -0.47
N PRO A 13 -9.12 -1.16 0.50
CA PRO A 13 -9.69 -1.18 1.84
C PRO A 13 -11.08 -0.53 1.89
N THR A 14 -11.53 0.12 0.81
CA THR A 14 -12.78 0.85 0.74
C THR A 14 -13.96 -0.11 0.89
N GLY A 15 -14.85 0.18 1.84
CA GLY A 15 -16.01 -0.67 2.10
C GLY A 15 -15.72 -1.92 2.95
N LEU A 16 -14.49 -2.15 3.39
CA LEU A 16 -14.16 -3.25 4.31
C LEU A 16 -14.34 -2.83 5.77
N GLY A 17 -15.03 -3.67 6.54
CA GLY A 17 -15.17 -3.56 7.99
C GLY A 17 -16.44 -2.85 8.46
N GLU A 18 -17.13 -3.48 9.41
CA GLU A 18 -18.43 -3.01 9.96
C GLU A 18 -18.28 -1.96 11.07
N ASN A 19 -17.10 -1.87 11.68
CA ASN A 19 -16.81 -0.92 12.76
C ASN A 19 -15.49 -0.19 12.50
N ARG A 20 -15.19 0.80 13.33
CA ARG A 20 -14.02 1.66 13.18
C ARG A 20 -12.71 0.88 13.19
N ASP A 21 -12.57 -0.09 14.08
CA ASP A 21 -11.32 -0.84 14.24
C ASP A 21 -11.09 -1.78 13.05
N ALA A 22 -12.15 -2.44 12.56
CA ALA A 22 -12.10 -3.26 11.35
C ALA A 22 -11.74 -2.45 10.09
N LYS A 23 -12.32 -1.24 9.95
CA LYS A 23 -11.95 -0.32 8.88
C LYS A 23 -10.47 0.05 8.96
N LEU A 24 -10.01 0.49 10.14
CA LEU A 24 -8.60 0.87 10.33
C LEU A 24 -7.64 -0.28 10.06
N ALA A 25 -7.99 -1.52 10.45
CA ALA A 25 -7.18 -2.69 10.13
C ALA A 25 -7.04 -2.88 8.61
N SER A 26 -8.15 -2.76 7.86
CA SER A 26 -8.16 -2.89 6.40
C SER A 26 -7.29 -1.81 5.72
N TYR A 27 -7.42 -0.55 6.13
CA TYR A 27 -6.58 0.53 5.60
C TYR A 27 -5.09 0.34 5.93
N ARG A 28 -4.75 -0.16 7.12
CA ARG A 28 -3.35 -0.46 7.48
C ARG A 28 -2.79 -1.60 6.64
N GLN A 29 -3.59 -2.62 6.35
CA GLN A 29 -3.19 -3.72 5.46
C GLN A 29 -2.87 -3.22 4.05
N ALA A 30 -3.74 -2.38 3.46
CA ALA A 30 -3.47 -1.79 2.14
C ALA A 30 -2.21 -0.91 2.14
N ARG A 31 -2.01 -0.10 3.20
CA ARG A 31 -0.78 0.69 3.39
C ARG A 31 0.46 -0.20 3.45
N ASP A 32 0.40 -1.32 4.16
CA ASP A 32 1.55 -2.20 4.33
C ASP A 32 1.91 -2.90 3.00
N GLN A 33 0.93 -3.28 2.19
CA GLN A 33 1.17 -3.77 0.82
C GLN A 33 1.83 -2.70 -0.07
N ILE A 34 1.40 -1.44 0.00
CA ILE A 34 2.04 -0.34 -0.74
C ILE A 34 3.50 -0.17 -0.29
N LYS A 35 3.74 -0.20 1.03
CA LYS A 35 5.08 -0.10 1.60
C LYS A 35 5.98 -1.23 1.10
N GLU A 36 5.49 -2.46 1.07
CA GLU A 36 6.25 -3.61 0.56
C GLU A 36 6.64 -3.40 -0.90
N ARG A 37 5.70 -2.99 -1.76
CA ARG A 37 5.98 -2.69 -3.19
C ARG A 37 7.02 -1.59 -3.37
N LEU A 38 6.92 -0.53 -2.57
CA LEU A 38 7.92 0.55 -2.59
C LEU A 38 9.32 0.03 -2.23
N ILE A 39 9.42 -0.79 -1.18
CA ILE A 39 10.70 -1.36 -0.76
C ILE A 39 11.24 -2.35 -1.80
N GLU A 40 10.39 -3.19 -2.38
CA GLU A 40 10.77 -4.11 -3.47
C GLU A 40 11.32 -3.35 -4.69
N ARG A 41 10.68 -2.23 -5.05
CA ARG A 41 11.02 -1.46 -6.25
C ARG A 41 12.22 -0.56 -6.06
N PHE A 42 12.34 0.08 -4.90
CA PHE A 42 13.28 1.17 -4.64
C PHE A 42 14.30 0.87 -3.54
N GLY A 43 14.13 -0.22 -2.79
CA GLY A 43 14.95 -0.53 -1.62
C GLY A 43 14.47 0.13 -0.32
N PRO A 44 15.18 -0.10 0.80
CA PRO A 44 14.83 0.52 2.08
C PRO A 44 15.02 2.05 2.06
N PRO A 45 14.35 2.80 2.96
CA PRO A 45 14.53 4.24 3.09
C PRO A 45 16.00 4.61 3.34
N THR A 46 16.46 5.67 2.68
CA THR A 46 17.83 6.18 2.83
C THR A 46 17.99 7.18 3.98
N GLU A 47 16.88 7.73 4.47
CA GLU A 47 16.83 8.66 5.59
C GLU A 47 15.82 8.17 6.62
N MET A 48 16.19 8.30 7.90
CA MET A 48 15.32 8.00 9.04
C MET A 48 14.85 9.35 9.61
N ILE A 49 13.53 9.54 9.68
CA ILE A 49 12.89 10.71 10.31
C ILE A 49 12.64 10.40 11.78
#